data_AF-A0A7H0HGU4-F1
#
_entry.id   AF-A0A7H0HGU4-F1
#
_cell.length_a   1.000
_cell.length_b   1.000
_cell.length_c   1.000
_cell.angle_alpha   90.00
_cell.angle_beta   90.00
_cell.angle_gamma   90.00
#
_symmetry.space_group_name_H-M   'P 1'
#
loop_
_entity.id
_entity.type
_entity.pdbx_description
1 polymer ?
#
loop_
_entity_poly.entity_id
_entity_poly.type
_entity_poly.pdbx_seq_one_letter_code
_entity_poly.pdbx_strand_id
1 'polypeptide(L)'
;MTAKPKWTDRIFSPIRVLNHADGLHLEKFTDADLDQIAGCDDILDIHLRSNRTAQAVDLSRLAHVQGLRRLSLDRVKFTNLHALKALPHLKSLTIEYCDFNDFEALNGLNVDTLFVWHNKLTHFPLRLSLPRLESLFLSGNRITDLSFVRSYPTLKQLDVDNNRITDLSPLADCTHLEDVGLNGNPLSTLAPWRGGATKG
;
A
#
# COMPACT_ATOMS: atom_id res chain seq x y z
N MET A 1 37.08 3.42 10.69
CA MET A 1 35.66 3.06 10.53
C MET A 1 35.47 2.56 9.12
N THR A 2 35.30 1.27 8.91
CA THR A 2 34.96 0.70 7.61
C THR A 2 33.50 1.06 7.31
N ALA A 3 33.24 1.66 6.14
CA ALA A 3 31.87 1.92 5.70
C ALA A 3 31.07 0.61 5.71
N LYS A 4 29.82 0.62 6.22
CA LYS A 4 28.93 -0.54 6.08
C LYS A 4 28.78 -0.81 4.57
N PRO A 5 28.97 -2.06 4.11
CA PRO A 5 28.83 -2.41 2.70
C PRO A 5 27.41 -2.09 2.23
N LYS A 6 27.27 -1.54 1.03
CA LYS A 6 25.96 -1.22 0.45
C LYS A 6 25.24 -2.52 0.12
N TRP A 7 23.90 -2.51 0.08
CA TRP A 7 23.14 -3.69 -0.34
C TRP A 7 23.56 -4.19 -1.73
N THR A 8 23.99 -3.28 -2.61
CA THR A 8 24.54 -3.58 -3.95
C THR A 8 25.77 -4.48 -3.91
N ASP A 9 26.49 -4.51 -2.79
CA ASP A 9 27.73 -5.27 -2.60
C ASP A 9 27.46 -6.67 -2.03
N ARG A 10 26.22 -6.98 -1.64
CA ARG A 10 25.82 -8.21 -0.93
C ARG A 10 24.96 -9.19 -1.73
N ILE A 11 24.26 -8.72 -2.77
CA ILE A 11 23.39 -9.59 -3.56
C ILE A 11 24.22 -10.31 -4.63
N PHE A 12 24.56 -11.58 -4.35
CA PHE A 12 25.19 -12.48 -5.32
C PHE A 12 24.12 -13.36 -5.97
N SER A 13 23.49 -12.92 -7.07
CA SER A 13 22.58 -13.79 -7.83
C SER A 13 22.35 -13.32 -9.28
N PRO A 14 22.11 -14.24 -10.25
CA PRO A 14 21.75 -13.97 -11.65
C PRO A 14 20.37 -13.28 -11.84
N ILE A 15 19.86 -12.62 -10.81
CA ILE A 15 18.60 -11.88 -10.80
C ILE A 15 18.77 -10.64 -11.68
N ARG A 16 17.73 -10.28 -12.45
CA ARG A 16 17.60 -8.92 -12.97
C ARG A 16 17.29 -7.99 -11.79
N VAL A 17 18.29 -7.73 -10.95
CA VAL A 17 18.27 -6.61 -10.02
C VAL A 17 18.37 -5.38 -10.91
N LEU A 18 17.22 -4.81 -11.26
CA LEU A 18 17.17 -3.54 -11.96
C LEU A 18 17.46 -2.47 -10.93
N ASN A 19 18.75 -2.30 -10.62
CA ASN A 19 19.22 -1.27 -9.71
C ASN A 19 18.98 0.10 -10.37
N HIS A 20 17.84 0.70 -10.07
CA HIS A 20 17.56 2.08 -10.43
C HIS A 20 17.72 2.91 -9.17
N ALA A 21 18.96 3.35 -8.92
CA ALA A 21 19.44 4.43 -8.03
C ALA A 21 18.87 4.61 -6.60
N ASP A 22 17.61 4.27 -6.33
CA ASP A 22 16.83 4.61 -5.14
C ASP A 22 16.05 3.41 -4.54
N GLY A 23 16.10 2.20 -5.10
CA GLY A 23 15.35 1.04 -4.56
C GLY A 23 15.76 -0.34 -5.07
N LEU A 24 15.32 -1.38 -4.34
CA LEU A 24 15.47 -2.78 -4.69
C LEU A 24 14.24 -3.29 -5.42
N HIS A 25 14.41 -3.65 -6.69
CA HIS A 25 13.35 -4.26 -7.51
C HIS A 25 13.61 -5.75 -7.68
N LEU A 26 12.66 -6.56 -7.20
CA LEU A 26 12.69 -8.01 -7.31
C LEU A 26 11.51 -8.49 -8.13
N GLU A 27 11.82 -9.02 -9.32
CA GLU A 27 10.87 -9.77 -10.13
C GLU A 27 11.16 -11.25 -10.01
N LYS A 28 10.10 -12.07 -9.93
CA LYS A 28 10.24 -13.52 -10.07
C LYS A 28 11.17 -14.15 -9.02
N PHE A 29 11.14 -13.61 -7.80
CA PHE A 29 12.01 -13.94 -6.67
C PHE A 29 11.47 -15.11 -5.82
N THR A 30 12.30 -15.52 -4.85
CA THR A 30 12.05 -16.54 -3.83
C THR A 30 12.34 -16.00 -2.42
N ASP A 31 11.93 -16.71 -1.38
CA ASP A 31 12.21 -16.34 0.02
C ASP A 31 13.71 -16.20 0.33
N ALA A 32 14.55 -17.05 -0.26
CA ALA A 32 16.00 -17.00 -0.09
C ALA A 32 16.62 -15.70 -0.66
N ASP A 33 15.94 -15.04 -1.60
CA ASP A 33 16.36 -13.73 -2.11
C ASP A 33 16.08 -12.62 -1.11
N LEU A 34 14.99 -12.73 -0.33
CA LEU A 34 14.69 -11.79 0.75
C LEU A 34 15.61 -11.98 1.97
N ASP A 35 16.06 -13.20 2.22
CA ASP A 35 16.99 -13.46 3.33
C ASP A 35 18.36 -12.78 3.12
N GLN A 36 18.76 -12.57 1.86
CA GLN A 36 20.01 -11.86 1.52
C GLN A 36 19.99 -10.38 1.90
N ILE A 37 18.81 -9.79 2.07
CA ILE A 37 18.66 -8.35 2.35
C ILE A 37 18.35 -8.04 3.82
N ALA A 38 18.26 -9.06 4.68
CA ALA A 38 17.88 -8.92 6.09
C ALA A 38 18.79 -7.96 6.90
N GLY A 39 20.01 -7.69 6.43
CA GLY A 39 20.97 -6.78 7.08
C GLY A 39 21.29 -5.51 6.28
N CYS A 40 20.45 -5.14 5.31
CA CYS A 40 20.67 -4.01 4.40
C CYS A 40 19.82 -2.80 4.82
N ASP A 41 20.24 -2.10 5.89
CA ASP A 41 19.54 -0.93 6.44
C ASP A 41 19.50 0.27 5.48
N ASP A 42 20.30 0.25 4.42
CA ASP A 42 20.38 1.28 3.39
C ASP A 42 19.31 1.13 2.29
N ILE A 43 18.55 0.03 2.29
CA ILE A 43 17.41 -0.14 1.40
C ILE A 43 16.24 0.72 1.89
N LEU A 44 15.90 1.73 1.10
CA LEU A 44 14.78 2.63 1.38
C LEU A 44 13.50 2.19 0.69
N ASP A 45 13.60 1.55 -0.47
CA ASP A 45 12.44 1.16 -1.26
C ASP A 45 12.58 -0.28 -1.74
N ILE A 46 11.50 -1.06 -1.64
CA ILE A 46 11.43 -2.42 -2.16
C ILE A 46 10.19 -2.53 -3.05
N HIS A 47 10.38 -3.02 -4.27
CA HIS A 47 9.31 -3.43 -5.15
C HIS A 47 9.40 -4.93 -5.42
N LEU A 48 8.38 -5.66 -4.98
CA LEU A 48 8.23 -7.10 -5.17
C LEU A 48 7.14 -7.33 -6.21
N ARG A 49 7.53 -7.92 -7.34
CA ARG A 49 6.60 -8.22 -8.43
C ARG A 49 6.65 -9.68 -8.81
N SER A 50 5.49 -10.33 -8.78
CA SER A 50 5.29 -11.73 -9.19
C SER A 50 6.33 -12.69 -8.60
N ASN A 51 5.97 -13.48 -7.61
CA ASN A 51 6.86 -14.56 -7.16
C ASN A 51 6.84 -15.73 -8.17
N ARG A 52 7.97 -16.44 -8.32
CA ARG A 52 8.03 -17.67 -9.15
C ARG A 52 7.43 -18.88 -8.46
N THR A 53 7.22 -18.76 -7.16
CA THR A 53 6.77 -19.86 -6.31
C THR A 53 5.25 -19.89 -6.26
N ALA A 54 4.68 -21.09 -6.12
CA ALA A 54 3.25 -21.23 -5.82
C ALA A 54 2.90 -20.80 -4.38
N GLN A 55 3.93 -20.65 -3.53
CA GLN A 55 3.81 -20.30 -2.11
C GLN A 55 3.73 -18.79 -1.91
N ALA A 56 3.06 -18.38 -0.84
CA ALA A 56 3.04 -16.98 -0.45
C ALA A 56 4.38 -16.56 0.17
N VAL A 57 4.79 -15.32 -0.11
CA VAL A 57 5.99 -14.70 0.45
C VAL A 57 5.72 -14.27 1.89
N ASP A 58 6.58 -14.68 2.82
CA ASP A 58 6.50 -14.25 4.21
C ASP A 58 7.10 -12.85 4.40
N LEU A 59 6.25 -11.85 4.66
CA LEU A 59 6.68 -10.46 4.83
C LEU A 59 7.39 -10.20 6.16
N SER A 60 7.38 -11.12 7.11
CA SER A 60 8.16 -10.98 8.35
C SER A 60 9.66 -10.90 8.10
N ARG A 61 10.14 -11.45 6.98
CA ARG A 61 11.54 -11.35 6.52
C ARG A 61 11.98 -9.91 6.27
N LEU A 62 11.05 -9.01 5.96
CA LEU A 62 11.34 -7.59 5.72
C LEU A 62 11.42 -6.78 7.01
N ALA A 63 10.93 -7.29 8.14
CA ALA A 63 10.82 -6.55 9.40
C ALA A 63 12.17 -6.06 9.96
N HIS A 64 13.29 -6.61 9.47
CA HIS A 64 14.64 -6.23 9.86
C HIS A 64 15.22 -5.06 9.04
N VAL A 65 14.63 -4.72 7.88
CA VAL A 65 15.12 -3.65 6.99
C VAL A 65 14.70 -2.28 7.54
N GLN A 66 15.40 -1.81 8.59
CA GLN A 66 14.97 -0.64 9.38
C GLN A 66 14.90 0.67 8.60
N GLY A 67 15.63 0.77 7.49
CA GLY A 67 15.61 1.91 6.59
C GLY A 67 14.40 1.97 5.66
N LEU A 68 13.59 0.91 5.56
CA LEU A 68 12.54 0.81 4.56
C LEU A 68 11.47 1.90 4.73
N ARG A 69 11.23 2.64 3.65
CA ARG A 69 10.27 3.74 3.53
C ARG A 69 9.12 3.40 2.62
N ARG A 70 9.35 2.65 1.54
CA ARG A 70 8.30 2.26 0.61
C ARG A 70 8.38 0.77 0.29
N LEU A 71 7.24 0.08 0.40
CA LEU A 71 7.10 -1.30 -0.02
C LEU A 71 5.98 -1.38 -1.06
N SER A 72 6.27 -2.01 -2.19
CA SER A 72 5.28 -2.29 -3.23
C SER A 72 5.19 -3.78 -3.50
N LEU A 73 3.98 -4.29 -3.56
CA LEU A 73 3.63 -5.67 -3.86
C LEU A 73 2.72 -5.69 -5.10
N ASP A 74 3.23 -6.13 -6.26
CA ASP A 74 2.46 -6.26 -7.52
C ASP A 74 2.33 -7.74 -7.89
N ARG A 75 1.09 -8.26 -7.93
CA ARG A 75 0.80 -9.66 -8.29
C ARG A 75 1.58 -10.66 -7.42
N VAL A 76 1.70 -10.39 -6.12
CA VAL A 76 2.38 -11.25 -5.15
C VAL A 76 1.36 -11.87 -4.19
N LYS A 77 1.46 -13.18 -3.95
CA LYS A 77 0.81 -13.80 -2.78
C LYS A 77 1.73 -13.63 -1.57
N PHE A 78 1.20 -13.20 -0.44
CA PHE A 78 2.00 -12.94 0.76
C PHE A 78 1.27 -13.31 2.05
N THR A 79 2.04 -13.45 3.13
CA THR A 79 1.58 -13.68 4.51
C THR A 79 2.28 -12.74 5.48
N ASN A 80 1.82 -12.71 6.73
CA ASN A 80 2.46 -11.98 7.84
C ASN A 80 2.63 -10.47 7.62
N LEU A 81 1.69 -9.83 6.94
CA LEU A 81 1.70 -8.37 6.71
C LEU A 81 1.80 -7.55 8.01
N HIS A 82 1.25 -8.07 9.12
CA HIS A 82 1.35 -7.44 10.44
C HIS A 82 2.80 -7.19 10.91
N ALA A 83 3.78 -7.92 10.38
CA ALA A 83 5.19 -7.74 10.71
C ALA A 83 5.76 -6.39 10.22
N LEU A 84 5.15 -5.78 9.20
CA LEU A 84 5.56 -4.46 8.69
C LEU A 84 5.39 -3.34 9.72
N LYS A 85 4.60 -3.56 10.79
CA LYS A 85 4.49 -2.62 11.93
C LYS A 85 5.81 -2.42 12.68
N ALA A 86 6.73 -3.36 12.55
CA ALA A 86 8.07 -3.23 13.14
C ALA A 86 8.96 -2.22 12.38
N LEU A 87 8.56 -1.76 11.19
CA LEU A 87 9.35 -0.86 10.36
C LEU A 87 9.12 0.60 10.78
N PRO A 88 10.08 1.27 11.43
CA PRO A 88 9.86 2.57 12.07
C PRO A 88 9.75 3.73 11.09
N HIS A 89 10.11 3.50 9.82
CA HIS A 89 10.21 4.53 8.79
C HIS A 89 9.35 4.26 7.56
N LEU A 90 8.53 3.20 7.58
CA LEU A 90 7.66 2.86 6.46
C LEU A 90 6.59 3.96 6.31
N LYS A 91 6.59 4.62 5.16
CA LYS A 91 5.66 5.71 4.83
C LYS A 91 4.60 5.30 3.81
N SER A 92 4.97 4.42 2.88
CA SER A 92 4.10 4.01 1.78
C SER A 92 4.04 2.50 1.68
N LEU A 93 2.82 1.98 1.55
CA LEU A 93 2.56 0.58 1.21
C LEU A 93 1.67 0.53 -0.02
N THR A 94 2.12 -0.21 -1.04
CA THR A 94 1.35 -0.50 -2.24
C THR A 94 1.07 -1.98 -2.32
N ILE A 95 -0.20 -2.33 -2.47
CA ILE A 95 -0.68 -3.71 -2.69
C ILE A 95 -1.56 -3.68 -3.94
N GLU A 96 -1.09 -4.25 -5.04
CA GLU A 96 -1.77 -4.22 -6.32
C GLU A 96 -1.88 -5.62 -6.93
N TYR A 97 -3.07 -5.99 -7.41
CA TYR A 97 -3.34 -7.31 -8.00
C TYR A 97 -2.96 -8.50 -7.10
N CYS A 98 -3.04 -8.35 -5.77
CA CYS A 98 -2.67 -9.39 -4.81
C CYS A 98 -3.88 -10.17 -4.25
N ASP A 99 -5.09 -9.90 -4.74
CA ASP A 99 -6.36 -10.43 -4.18
C ASP A 99 -6.49 -10.16 -2.67
N PHE A 100 -5.94 -9.04 -2.19
CA PHE A 100 -5.86 -8.69 -0.78
C PHE A 100 -7.25 -8.54 -0.14
N ASN A 101 -7.43 -9.11 1.05
CA ASN A 101 -8.67 -9.02 1.84
C ASN A 101 -8.44 -9.07 3.36
N ASP A 102 -7.18 -9.18 3.82
CA ASP A 102 -6.84 -9.29 5.24
C ASP A 102 -6.57 -7.92 5.86
N PHE A 103 -7.64 -7.16 6.10
CA PHE A 103 -7.52 -5.82 6.66
C PHE A 103 -7.03 -5.80 8.12
N GLU A 104 -7.28 -6.86 8.90
CA GLU A 104 -6.80 -6.93 10.29
C GLU A 104 -5.27 -6.86 10.35
N ALA A 105 -4.57 -7.40 9.35
CA ALA A 105 -3.12 -7.29 9.27
C ALA A 105 -2.59 -5.86 9.04
N LEU A 106 -3.43 -4.92 8.59
CA LEU A 106 -3.11 -3.50 8.48
C LEU A 106 -3.32 -2.74 9.80
N ASN A 107 -3.95 -3.33 10.81
CA ASN A 107 -4.36 -2.62 12.00
C ASN A 107 -3.16 -2.16 12.84
N GLY A 108 -3.07 -0.84 13.06
CA GLY A 108 -1.96 -0.17 13.72
C GLY A 108 -0.75 0.09 12.79
N LEU A 109 -0.88 -0.12 11.48
CA LEU A 109 0.17 0.20 10.52
C LEU A 109 0.38 1.71 10.44
N ASN A 110 1.64 2.13 10.50
CA ASN A 110 2.02 3.53 10.67
C ASN A 110 2.51 4.15 9.35
N VAL A 111 1.66 4.19 8.33
CA VAL A 111 1.96 4.73 6.99
C VAL A 111 1.25 6.06 6.74
N ASP A 112 1.87 6.92 5.95
CA ASP A 112 1.29 8.18 5.47
C ASP A 112 0.40 7.93 4.24
N THR A 113 0.77 6.94 3.40
CA THR A 113 0.08 6.62 2.15
C THR A 113 -0.15 5.11 1.99
N LEU A 114 -1.38 4.74 1.63
CA LEU A 114 -1.76 3.36 1.36
C LEU A 114 -2.43 3.25 -0.01
N PHE A 115 -1.86 2.40 -0.87
CA PHE A 115 -2.42 2.04 -2.17
C PHE A 115 -2.88 0.58 -2.12
N VAL A 116 -4.17 0.32 -2.38
CA VAL A 116 -4.76 -1.04 -2.41
C VAL A 116 -5.53 -1.25 -3.71
N TRP A 117 -4.96 -0.83 -4.81
CA TRP A 117 -5.58 -0.85 -6.14
C TRP A 117 -5.82 -2.27 -6.66
N HIS A 118 -6.87 -2.44 -7.46
CA HIS A 118 -7.08 -3.68 -8.22
C HIS A 118 -7.05 -4.98 -7.38
N ASN A 119 -7.59 -4.96 -6.16
CA ASN A 119 -7.71 -6.14 -5.29
C ASN A 119 -9.13 -6.72 -5.22
N LYS A 120 -10.05 -6.23 -6.09
CA LYS A 120 -11.45 -6.67 -6.16
C LYS A 120 -12.23 -6.42 -4.86
N LEU A 121 -11.79 -5.47 -4.02
CA LEU A 121 -12.41 -5.14 -2.74
C LEU A 121 -13.85 -4.68 -2.95
N THR A 122 -14.80 -5.20 -2.16
CA THR A 122 -16.20 -4.74 -2.15
C THR A 122 -16.49 -3.73 -1.06
N HIS A 123 -15.60 -3.62 -0.07
CA HIS A 123 -15.70 -2.71 1.06
C HIS A 123 -14.29 -2.40 1.59
N PHE A 124 -14.20 -1.35 2.40
CA PHE A 124 -13.05 -1.04 3.24
C PHE A 124 -13.55 -0.95 4.70
N PRO A 125 -12.81 -1.46 5.69
CA PRO A 125 -13.34 -1.64 7.05
C PRO A 125 -13.65 -0.32 7.77
N LEU A 126 -14.77 -0.32 8.50
CA LEU A 126 -15.08 0.68 9.51
C LEU A 126 -14.28 0.30 10.76
N ARG A 127 -13.40 1.18 11.27
CA ARG A 127 -12.56 0.99 12.50
C ARG A 127 -11.17 0.36 12.35
N LEU A 128 -10.58 0.32 11.16
CA LEU A 128 -9.17 -0.01 11.05
C LEU A 128 -8.32 1.18 11.54
N SER A 129 -7.40 0.94 12.48
CA SER A 129 -6.53 2.00 13.00
C SER A 129 -5.33 2.21 12.09
N LEU A 130 -5.29 3.36 11.40
CA LEU A 130 -4.16 3.80 10.57
C LEU A 130 -3.79 5.24 11.00
N PRO A 131 -3.04 5.42 12.10
CA PRO A 131 -2.99 6.68 12.85
C PRO A 131 -2.34 7.86 12.10
N ARG A 132 -1.63 7.60 11.00
CA ARG A 132 -0.94 8.61 10.18
C ARG A 132 -1.45 8.68 8.75
N LEU A 133 -2.48 7.92 8.40
CA LEU A 133 -2.90 7.83 7.01
C LEU A 133 -3.46 9.18 6.53
N GLU A 134 -2.79 9.77 5.55
CA GLU A 134 -3.18 11.03 4.91
C GLU A 134 -3.71 10.80 3.49
N SER A 135 -3.23 9.76 2.80
CA SER A 135 -3.66 9.45 1.44
C SER A 135 -4.01 7.98 1.27
N LEU A 136 -5.23 7.71 0.79
CA LEU A 136 -5.77 6.38 0.59
C LEU A 136 -6.23 6.22 -0.84
N PHE A 137 -5.66 5.25 -1.54
CA PHE A 137 -6.01 4.99 -2.92
C PHE A 137 -6.53 3.56 -3.10
N LEU A 138 -7.77 3.48 -3.58
CA LEU A 138 -8.60 2.28 -3.69
C LEU A 138 -9.14 2.11 -5.12
N SER A 139 -8.54 2.80 -6.09
CA SER A 139 -8.93 2.72 -7.51
C SER A 139 -9.00 1.29 -8.05
N GLY A 140 -9.94 1.06 -8.97
CA GLY A 140 -10.06 -0.21 -9.70
C GLY A 140 -10.52 -1.40 -8.85
N ASN A 141 -11.27 -1.13 -7.77
CA ASN A 141 -11.90 -2.13 -6.93
C ASN A 141 -13.41 -2.26 -7.27
N ARG A 142 -14.22 -2.72 -6.31
CA ARG A 142 -15.68 -2.93 -6.44
C ARG A 142 -16.43 -2.34 -5.25
N ILE A 143 -15.85 -1.32 -4.62
CA ILE A 143 -16.37 -0.68 -3.41
C ILE A 143 -17.68 0.02 -3.74
N THR A 144 -18.67 -0.14 -2.88
CA THR A 144 -20.00 0.49 -3.01
C THR A 144 -20.28 1.50 -1.90
N ASP A 145 -19.62 1.35 -0.74
CA ASP A 145 -19.89 2.12 0.46
C ASP A 145 -18.65 2.92 0.90
N LEU A 146 -18.86 4.21 1.20
CA LEU A 146 -17.83 5.15 1.62
C LEU A 146 -17.89 5.48 3.12
N SER A 147 -18.70 4.77 3.91
CA SER A 147 -18.87 5.09 5.34
C SER A 147 -17.57 4.94 6.15
N PHE A 148 -16.59 4.18 5.64
CA PHE A 148 -15.27 4.01 6.24
C PHE A 148 -14.49 5.31 6.38
N VAL A 149 -14.70 6.29 5.49
CA VAL A 149 -13.94 7.55 5.47
C VAL A 149 -14.04 8.28 6.81
N ARG A 150 -15.18 8.17 7.49
CA ARG A 150 -15.41 8.76 8.83
C ARG A 150 -14.47 8.20 9.92
N SER A 151 -13.82 7.06 9.67
CA SER A 151 -12.85 6.45 10.58
C SER A 151 -11.44 7.04 10.45
N TYR A 152 -11.17 7.87 9.44
CA TYR A 152 -9.83 8.39 9.12
C TYR A 152 -9.80 9.92 9.14
N PRO A 153 -9.85 10.56 10.31
CA PRO A 153 -9.93 12.03 10.42
C PRO A 153 -8.68 12.77 9.89
N THR A 154 -7.57 12.07 9.70
CA THR A 154 -6.33 12.60 9.12
C THR A 154 -6.29 12.52 7.58
N LEU A 155 -7.26 11.83 6.96
CA LEU A 155 -7.27 11.56 5.54
C LEU A 155 -7.56 12.83 4.73
N LYS A 156 -6.63 13.24 3.89
CA LYS A 156 -6.77 14.41 3.01
C LYS A 156 -7.06 14.00 1.57
N GLN A 157 -6.55 12.85 1.15
CA GLN A 157 -6.68 12.39 -0.23
C GLN A 157 -7.35 11.02 -0.27
N LEU A 158 -8.40 10.90 -1.08
CA LEU A 158 -9.13 9.65 -1.30
C LEU A 158 -9.31 9.42 -2.79
N ASP A 159 -8.68 8.39 -3.33
CA ASP A 159 -8.97 7.93 -4.69
C ASP A 159 -9.81 6.66 -4.63
N VAL A 160 -11.04 6.75 -5.14
CA VAL A 160 -11.95 5.61 -5.31
C VAL A 160 -12.43 5.53 -6.75
N ASP A 161 -11.59 5.95 -7.71
CA ASP A 161 -11.87 5.83 -9.14
C ASP A 161 -12.18 4.37 -9.53
N ASN A 162 -12.97 4.17 -10.57
CA ASN A 162 -13.31 2.88 -11.14
C ASN A 162 -13.83 1.87 -10.08
N ASN A 163 -14.76 2.32 -9.24
CA ASN A 163 -15.47 1.50 -8.25
C ASN A 163 -16.97 1.38 -8.62
N ARG A 164 -17.82 1.08 -7.63
CA ARG A 164 -19.27 0.89 -7.80
C ARG A 164 -20.07 1.80 -6.88
N ILE A 165 -19.55 2.98 -6.60
CA ILE A 165 -20.15 3.95 -5.68
C ILE A 165 -21.32 4.62 -6.38
N THR A 166 -22.44 4.68 -5.68
CA THR A 166 -23.67 5.34 -6.16
C THR A 166 -24.10 6.51 -5.27
N ASP A 167 -23.64 6.52 -4.01
CA ASP A 167 -24.00 7.50 -2.98
C ASP A 167 -22.75 8.15 -2.36
N LEU A 168 -22.73 9.48 -2.34
CA LEU A 168 -21.67 10.30 -1.74
C LEU A 168 -22.07 10.90 -0.39
N SER A 169 -23.28 10.63 0.10
CA SER A 169 -23.75 11.09 1.41
C SER A 169 -22.78 10.78 2.57
N PRO A 170 -21.99 9.68 2.57
CA PRO A 170 -21.02 9.44 3.63
C PRO A 170 -19.92 10.50 3.73
N LEU A 171 -19.61 11.20 2.62
CA LEU A 171 -18.58 12.23 2.54
C LEU A 171 -19.07 13.64 2.94
N ALA A 172 -20.37 13.83 3.17
CA ALA A 172 -20.97 15.15 3.37
C ALA A 172 -20.32 15.96 4.51
N ASP A 173 -19.92 15.27 5.58
CA ASP A 173 -19.30 15.87 6.77
C ASP A 173 -17.76 15.72 6.80
N CYS A 174 -17.16 15.14 5.75
CA CYS A 174 -15.72 14.89 5.66
C CYS A 174 -14.97 16.14 5.18
N THR A 175 -15.05 17.24 5.92
CA THR A 175 -14.44 18.54 5.55
C THR A 175 -12.91 18.56 5.59
N HIS A 176 -12.28 17.48 6.05
CA HIS A 176 -10.84 17.28 6.09
C HIS A 176 -10.28 16.72 4.78
N LEU A 177 -11.14 16.16 3.92
CA LEU A 177 -10.76 15.74 2.58
C LEU A 177 -10.50 16.98 1.71
N GLU A 178 -9.39 16.95 0.99
CA GLU A 178 -8.92 18.00 0.09
C GLU A 178 -9.02 17.56 -1.37
N ASP A 179 -8.79 16.26 -1.64
CA ASP A 179 -8.82 15.67 -2.99
C ASP A 179 -9.57 14.34 -2.99
N VAL A 180 -10.53 14.20 -3.89
CA VAL A 180 -11.33 12.98 -4.04
C VAL A 180 -11.48 12.58 -5.50
N GLY A 181 -10.90 11.43 -5.85
CA GLY A 181 -11.11 10.76 -7.13
C GLY A 181 -12.39 9.93 -7.12
N LEU A 182 -13.33 10.23 -8.02
CA LEU A 182 -14.62 9.55 -8.16
C LEU A 182 -14.90 9.04 -9.58
N ASN A 183 -13.96 9.20 -10.51
CA ASN A 183 -14.14 8.89 -11.92
C ASN A 183 -14.51 7.41 -12.11
N GLY A 184 -15.33 7.09 -13.11
CA GLY A 184 -15.70 5.69 -13.39
C GLY A 184 -16.60 5.04 -12.33
N ASN A 185 -17.31 5.82 -11.51
CA ASN A 185 -18.36 5.33 -10.59
C ASN A 185 -19.78 5.60 -11.14
N PRO A 186 -20.75 4.70 -10.90
CA PRO A 186 -22.15 4.86 -11.31
C PRO A 186 -22.95 5.80 -10.38
N LEU A 187 -22.50 7.05 -10.22
CA LEU A 187 -23.13 8.02 -9.33
C LEU A 187 -24.55 8.36 -9.80
N SER A 188 -25.55 8.13 -8.96
CA SER A 188 -26.96 8.39 -9.27
C SER A 188 -27.38 9.82 -8.98
N THR A 189 -26.68 10.49 -8.06
CA THR A 189 -26.91 11.89 -7.71
C THR A 189 -25.59 12.56 -7.34
N LEU A 190 -25.28 13.68 -7.99
CA LEU A 190 -24.32 14.64 -7.48
C LEU A 190 -25.04 15.48 -6.40
N ALA A 191 -25.39 14.86 -5.27
CA ALA A 191 -25.64 15.67 -4.08
C ALA A 191 -24.38 16.53 -3.88
N PRO A 192 -24.50 17.85 -3.67
CA PRO A 192 -23.35 18.74 -3.69
C PRO A 192 -22.44 18.42 -2.49
N TRP A 193 -21.46 17.55 -2.72
CA TRP A 193 -20.30 17.46 -1.86
C TRP A 193 -19.55 18.78 -1.99
N ARG A 194 -19.39 19.50 -0.87
CA ARG A 194 -18.88 20.87 -0.83
C ARG A 194 -17.35 20.94 -0.64
N GLY A 195 -16.66 19.80 -0.68
CA GLY A 195 -15.34 19.62 -0.10
C GLY A 195 -14.16 19.46 -1.06
N GLY A 196 -14.12 20.09 -2.24
CA GLY A 196 -12.87 20.11 -3.03
C GLY A 196 -13.10 20.07 -4.54
N ALA A 197 -12.32 20.87 -5.26
CA ALA A 197 -12.37 20.93 -6.72
C ALA A 197 -11.86 19.61 -7.31
N THR A 198 -12.71 18.89 -8.02
CA THR A 198 -12.26 17.81 -8.91
C THR A 198 -11.34 18.41 -9.96
N LYS A 199 -10.03 18.07 -9.93
CA LYS A 199 -9.23 18.18 -11.15
C LYS A 199 -9.63 17.00 -12.02
N GLY A 200 -10.22 17.32 -13.17
CA GLY A 200 -10.90 16.40 -14.08
C GLY A 200 -10.00 15.45 -14.84
#